data_AF-N8YVP5-F1
#
_entry.id   AF-N8YVP5-F1
#
_cell.length_a   1.000
_cell.length_b   1.000
_cell.length_c   1.000
_cell.angle_alpha   90.00
_cell.angle_beta   90.00
_cell.angle_gamma   90.00
#
_symmetry.space_group_name_H-M   'P 1'
#
loop_
_entity.id
_entity.type
_entity.pdbx_description
1 polymer ?
#
loop_
_entity_poly.entity_id
_entity_poly.type
_entity_poly.pdbx_seq_one_letter_code
_entity_poly.pdbx_strand_id
1 'polypeptide(L)'
;MEVIDSIDQCYKDLQKPKLYCFYLDYSARIWDALMIESLNSQTNSLYSTNEFFSDENFQERIYLNVYKPYDSSMEEANSHMNFLYYKIIDMINEEFIKN
;
A
#
# COMPACT_ATOMS: atom_id res chain seq x y z
N MET A 1 -2.38 2.22 21.87
CA MET A 1 -2.32 2.69 20.48
C MET A 1 -3.54 2.08 19.82
N GLU A 2 -4.63 2.83 19.69
CA GLU A 2 -5.89 2.32 19.14
C GLU A 2 -5.64 1.80 17.72
N VAL A 3 -5.97 0.52 17.52
CA VAL A 3 -5.97 -0.13 16.21
C VAL A 3 -7.00 0.62 15.38
N ILE A 4 -6.59 1.16 14.24
CA ILE A 4 -7.51 1.80 13.32
C ILE A 4 -8.34 0.70 12.68
N ASP A 5 -9.65 0.68 12.95
CA ASP A 5 -10.54 -0.40 12.50
C ASP A 5 -10.72 -0.45 10.97
N SER A 6 -10.33 0.59 10.22
CA SER A 6 -10.14 0.52 8.75
C SER A 6 -9.32 1.69 8.17
N ILE A 7 -8.61 1.48 7.05
CA ILE A 7 -7.90 2.54 6.29
C ILE A 7 -8.79 3.76 6.04
N ASP A 8 -10.07 3.50 5.77
CA ASP A 8 -11.09 4.51 5.50
C ASP A 8 -11.35 5.44 6.71
N GLN A 9 -11.32 4.88 7.92
CA GLN A 9 -11.39 5.67 9.16
C GLN A 9 -10.12 6.51 9.37
N CYS A 10 -8.94 6.00 8.99
CA CYS A 10 -7.70 6.78 9.07
C CYS A 10 -7.82 8.08 8.26
N TYR A 11 -8.33 7.99 7.02
CA TYR A 11 -8.51 9.18 6.17
C TYR A 11 -9.58 10.14 6.68
N LYS A 12 -10.57 9.67 7.44
CA LYS A 12 -11.62 10.51 8.04
C LYS A 12 -11.18 11.21 9.32
N ASP A 13 -10.17 10.68 10.02
CA ASP A 13 -9.62 11.29 11.24
C ASP A 13 -8.81 12.56 10.91
N LEU A 14 -9.25 13.71 11.44
CA LEU A 14 -8.59 15.01 11.24
C LEU A 14 -7.28 15.15 12.03
N GLN A 15 -7.07 14.36 13.08
CA GLN A 15 -5.87 14.39 13.91
C GLN A 15 -4.75 13.48 13.38
N LYS A 16 -5.05 12.58 12.45
CA LYS A 16 -4.07 11.66 11.86
C LYS A 16 -3.36 12.29 10.65
N PRO A 17 -2.03 12.17 10.56
CA PRO A 17 -1.31 12.54 9.34
C PRO A 17 -1.81 11.73 8.15
N LYS A 18 -2.24 12.39 7.08
CA LYS A 18 -2.76 11.70 5.88
C LYS A 18 -1.72 10.82 5.20
N LEU A 19 -0.44 11.20 5.30
CA LEU A 19 0.69 10.39 4.87
C LEU A 19 0.78 9.04 5.62
N TYR A 20 0.45 9.02 6.92
CA TYR A 20 0.41 7.77 7.69
C TYR A 20 -0.72 6.86 7.23
N CYS A 21 -1.91 7.42 6.99
CA CYS A 21 -3.04 6.67 6.44
C CYS A 21 -2.75 6.09 5.06
N PHE A 22 -2.00 6.84 4.26
CA PHE A 22 -1.52 6.41 2.97
C PHE A 22 -0.54 5.24 3.04
N TYR A 23 0.39 5.24 4.01
CA TYR A 23 1.24 4.07 4.21
C TYR A 23 0.45 2.83 4.62
N LEU A 24 -0.58 2.96 5.44
CA LEU A 24 -1.49 1.85 5.77
C LEU A 24 -2.27 1.36 4.55
N ASP A 25 -2.85 2.27 3.75
CA ASP A 25 -3.56 1.96 2.50
C ASP A 25 -2.67 1.18 1.52
N TYR A 26 -1.46 1.69 1.30
CA TYR A 26 -0.51 1.04 0.40
C TYR A 26 -0.08 -0.35 0.91
N SER A 27 0.19 -0.49 2.20
CA SER A 27 0.60 -1.76 2.80
C SER A 27 -0.47 -2.85 2.66
N ALA A 28 -1.75 -2.49 2.85
CA ALA A 28 -2.85 -3.44 2.66
C ALA A 28 -2.99 -3.88 1.20
N ARG A 29 -2.85 -2.95 0.24
CA ARG A 29 -2.91 -3.27 -1.20
C ARG A 29 -1.79 -4.21 -1.63
N ILE A 30 -0.59 -4.04 -1.07
CA ILE A 30 0.54 -4.94 -1.27
C ILE A 30 0.21 -6.34 -0.77
N TRP A 31 -0.33 -6.44 0.45
CA TRP A 31 -0.74 -7.70 1.03
C TRP A 31 -1.77 -8.40 0.15
N ASP A 32 -2.80 -7.68 -0.30
CA ASP A 32 -3.84 -8.22 -1.18
C ASP A 32 -3.24 -8.72 -2.51
N ALA A 33 -2.30 -7.98 -3.10
CA ALA A 33 -1.62 -8.40 -4.33
C ALA A 33 -0.81 -9.70 -4.14
N LEU A 34 -0.08 -9.83 -3.03
CA LEU A 34 0.68 -11.05 -2.69
C LEU A 34 -0.25 -12.24 -2.43
N MET A 35 -1.38 -12.01 -1.75
CA MET A 35 -2.38 -13.04 -1.52
C MET A 35 -3.02 -13.51 -2.83
N ILE A 36 -3.31 -12.59 -3.75
CA ILE A 36 -3.83 -12.93 -5.09
C ILE A 36 -2.81 -13.73 -5.90
N GLU A 37 -1.54 -13.33 -5.89
CA GLU A 37 -0.48 -14.09 -6.56
C GLU A 37 -0.38 -15.50 -5.99
N SER A 38 -0.40 -15.64 -4.66
CA SER A 38 -0.40 -16.93 -3.97
C SER A 38 -1.62 -17.77 -4.36
N LEU A 39 -2.82 -17.20 -4.37
CA LEU A 39 -4.04 -17.89 -4.78
C LEU A 39 -4.03 -18.31 -6.25
N ASN A 40 -3.52 -17.47 -7.16
CA ASN A 40 -3.35 -17.80 -8.57
C ASN A 40 -2.29 -18.90 -8.78
N SER A 41 -1.29 -19.00 -7.90
CA SER A 41 -0.31 -20.09 -7.95
C SER A 41 -0.89 -21.43 -7.49
N GLN A 42 -1.90 -21.39 -6.62
CA GLN A 42 -2.54 -22.57 -6.02
C GLN A 42 -3.82 -23.01 -6.75
N THR A 43 -4.45 -22.09 -7.48
CA THR A 43 -5.69 -22.33 -8.20
C THR A 43 -5.46 -22.03 -9.68
N ASN A 44 -6.05 -22.81 -10.59
CA ASN A 44 -6.04 -22.49 -12.04
C ASN A 44 -6.90 -21.24 -12.38
N SER A 45 -7.10 -20.34 -11.42
CA SER A 45 -7.81 -19.07 -11.58
C SER A 45 -6.81 -17.96 -11.85
N LEU A 46 -7.22 -16.97 -12.63
CA LEU A 46 -6.45 -15.76 -12.93
C LEU A 46 -7.20 -14.56 -12.36
N TYR A 47 -6.95 -14.28 -11.08
CA TYR A 47 -7.36 -13.01 -10.48
C TYR A 47 -6.36 -11.92 -10.89
N SER A 48 -6.87 -10.81 -11.41
CA SER A 48 -6.05 -9.69 -11.88
C SER A 48 -5.53 -8.87 -10.71
N THR A 49 -4.20 -8.71 -10.58
CA THR A 49 -3.59 -7.75 -9.65
C THR A 49 -3.63 -6.31 -10.18
N ASN A 50 -3.85 -6.12 -11.49
CA ASN A 50 -3.83 -4.81 -12.13
C ASN A 50 -5.03 -3.93 -11.73
N GLU A 51 -6.18 -4.53 -11.43
CA GLU A 51 -7.37 -3.77 -10.99
C GLU A 51 -7.15 -3.06 -9.64
N PHE A 52 -6.24 -3.58 -8.81
CA PHE A 52 -5.95 -3.01 -7.49
C PHE A 52 -5.11 -1.73 -7.53
N PHE A 53 -4.19 -1.61 -8.49
CA PHE A 53 -3.34 -0.42 -8.68
C PHE A 53 -3.94 0.62 -9.65
N SER A 54 -5.00 0.25 -10.38
CA SER A 54 -5.73 1.15 -11.28
C SER A 54 -6.79 2.00 -10.58
N ASP A 55 -6.93 1.93 -9.26
CA ASP A 55 -7.87 2.75 -8.50
C ASP A 55 -7.47 4.23 -8.56
N GLU A 56 -8.27 5.04 -9.27
CA GLU A 56 -8.06 6.47 -9.46
C GLU A 56 -7.92 7.23 -8.13
N ASN A 57 -8.69 6.84 -7.10
CA ASN A 57 -8.61 7.49 -5.79
C ASN A 57 -7.27 7.17 -5.11
N PHE A 58 -6.72 5.98 -5.32
CA PHE A 58 -5.41 5.61 -4.80
C PHE A 58 -4.30 6.39 -5.50
N GLN A 59 -4.38 6.54 -6.82
CA GLN A 59 -3.44 7.37 -7.60
C GLN A 59 -3.49 8.84 -7.19
N GLU A 60 -4.69 9.38 -6.96
CA GLU A 60 -4.86 10.74 -6.44
C GLU A 60 -4.21 10.90 -5.06
N ARG A 61 -4.35 9.89 -4.18
CA ARG A 61 -3.71 9.91 -2.86
C ARG A 61 -2.19 9.83 -2.93
N ILE A 62 -1.60 9.08 -3.87
CA ILE A 62 -0.15 9.11 -4.15
C ILE A 62 0.26 10.52 -4.55
N TYR A 63 -0.45 11.12 -5.51
CA TYR A 63 -0.13 12.45 -6.00
C TYR A 63 -0.18 13.51 -4.88
N LEU A 64 -1.24 13.51 -4.09
CA LEU A 64 -1.46 14.52 -3.04
C LEU A 64 -0.52 14.37 -1.83
N ASN A 65 -0.15 13.14 -1.46
CA ASN A 65 0.59 12.89 -0.22
C ASN A 65 2.08 12.61 -0.43
N VAL A 66 2.51 12.21 -1.63
CA VAL A 66 3.90 11.84 -1.93
C VAL A 66 4.51 12.75 -2.99
N TYR A 67 3.79 13.06 -4.07
CA TYR A 67 4.35 13.86 -5.15
C TYR A 67 4.31 15.36 -4.83
N LYS A 68 3.11 15.91 -4.64
CA LYS A 68 2.86 17.34 -4.49
C LYS A 68 3.55 17.99 -3.27
N PRO A 69 3.62 17.36 -2.09
CA PRO A 69 4.25 17.99 -0.92
C PRO A 69 5.77 18.12 -1.01
N TYR A 70 6.41 17.31 -1.85
CA TYR A 70 7.88 17.23 -1.93
C TYR A 70 8.43 17.73 -3.27
N ASP A 71 7.58 18.28 -4.14
CA ASP A 71 7.91 18.71 -5.53
C ASP A 71 8.74 17.66 -6.29
N SER A 72 8.47 16.38 -5.99
CA SER A 72 9.20 15.25 -6.55
C SER A 72 8.67 14.95 -7.94
N SER A 73 9.48 14.35 -8.81
CA SER A 73 9.01 13.76 -10.06
C SER A 73 8.18 12.51 -9.82
N MET A 74 7.43 12.07 -10.84
CA MET A 74 6.56 10.90 -10.73
C MET A 74 7.39 9.63 -10.58
N GLU A 75 8.58 9.63 -11.20
CA GLU A 75 9.60 8.61 -11.07
C GLU A 75 10.14 8.53 -9.63
N GLU A 76 10.47 9.65 -9.01
CA GLU A 76 10.92 9.70 -7.61
C GLU A 76 9.84 9.25 -6.64
N ALA A 77 8.59 9.69 -6.84
CA ALA A 77 7.46 9.24 -6.04
C ALA A 77 7.26 7.72 -6.18
N ASN A 78 7.27 7.18 -7.41
CA ASN A 78 7.15 5.75 -7.65
C ASN A 78 8.33 4.94 -7.08
N SER A 79 9.55 5.48 -7.18
CA SER A 79 10.75 4.86 -6.59
C SER A 79 10.65 4.82 -5.07
N HIS A 80 10.16 5.89 -4.43
CA HIS A 80 9.91 5.92 -2.99
C HIS A 80 8.84 4.90 -2.58
N MET A 81 7.75 4.81 -3.33
CA MET A 81 6.70 3.81 -3.10
C MET A 81 7.24 2.38 -3.23
N ASN A 82 8.01 2.09 -4.29
CA ASN A 82 8.65 0.79 -4.48
C ASN A 82 9.64 0.47 -3.34
N PHE A 83 10.41 1.45 -2.87
CA PHE A 83 11.29 1.25 -1.72
C PHE A 83 10.52 0.91 -0.45
N LEU A 84 9.41 1.61 -0.18
CA LEU A 84 8.53 1.30 0.96
C LEU A 84 7.90 -0.08 0.84
N TYR A 85 7.49 -0.48 -0.36
CA TYR A 85 6.99 -1.82 -0.66
C TYR A 85 7.99 -2.91 -0.26
N TYR A 86 9.23 -2.83 -0.75
CA TYR A 86 10.24 -3.83 -0.43
C TYR A 86 10.57 -3.87 1.07
N LYS A 87 10.61 -2.72 1.73
CA LYS A 87 10.76 -2.67 3.19
C LYS A 87 9.64 -3.39 3.94
N ILE A 88 8.39 -3.20 3.50
CA ILE A 88 7.23 -3.87 4.11
C ILE A 88 7.32 -5.39 3.90
N ILE A 89 7.71 -5.83 2.71
CA ILE A 89 7.94 -7.26 2.42
C ILE A 89 9.02 -7.84 3.32
N ASP A 90 10.16 -7.16 3.47
CA ASP A 90 11.26 -7.63 4.31
C ASP A 90 10.78 -7.80 5.77
N MET A 91 10.03 -6.83 6.30
CA MET A 91 9.46 -6.91 7.65
C MET A 91 8.46 -8.07 7.80
N ILE A 92 7.58 -8.29 6.82
CA ILE A 92 6.63 -9.41 6.84
C ILE A 92 7.39 -10.74 6.82
N ASN A 93 8.38 -10.88 5.95
CA ASN A 93 9.19 -12.09 5.85
C ASN A 93 9.95 -12.38 7.15
N GLU A 94 10.53 -11.36 7.79
CA GLU A 94 11.19 -11.51 9.09
C GLU A 94 10.23 -12.01 10.18
N GLU A 95 8.99 -11.52 10.21
CA GLU A 95 7.98 -11.96 11.18
C GLU A 95 7.41 -13.35 10.85
N PHE A 96 7.34 -13.74 9.57
CA PHE A 96 6.97 -15.09 9.15
C PHE A 96 8.06 -16.13 9.44
N ILE A 97 9.34 -15.77 9.32
CA ILE A 97 10.47 -16.68 9.62
C ILE A 97 10.62 -16.91 11.13
N LYS A 98 10.13 -15.99 11.98
CA LYS A 98 10.19 -16.11 13.44
C LYS A 98 9.11 -17.02 14.04
N ASN A 99 8.08 -17.39 13.28
CA ASN A 99 6.99 -18.28 13.71
C ASN A 99 7.05 -19.65 13.00
#